data_AF-A0A382XTZ2-F1
#
_entry.id   AF-A0A382XTZ2-F1
#
_cell.length_a   1.000
_cell.length_b   1.000
_cell.length_c   1.000
_cell.angle_alpha   90.00
_cell.angle_beta   90.00
_cell.angle_gamma   90.00
#
_symmetry.space_group_name_H-M   'P 1'
#
loop_
_entity.id
_entity.type
_entity.pdbx_description
1 polymer ?
#
loop_
_entity_poly.entity_id
_entity_poly.type
_entity_poly.pdbx_seq_one_letter_code
_entity_poly.pdbx_strand_id
1 'polypeptide(L)' 'VPYIFDNRAGQSITILDGGLNQDFSIDLVGRNYTNYGEPVANAFVDLLNNFAHSTAPTKQTNGQCWYDSTAKVLRVYD' A
#
# COMPACT_ATOMS: atom_id res chain seq x y z
N VAL A 1 -6.34 13.36 16.69
CA VAL A 1 -6.94 12.03 17.07
C VAL A 1 -6.52 11.02 16.01
N PRO A 2 -6.00 9.83 16.35
CA PRO A 2 -5.57 8.84 15.36
C PRO A 2 -6.75 8.38 14.48
N TYR A 3 -6.48 8.08 13.21
CA TYR A 3 -7.42 7.42 12.31
C TYR A 3 -7.25 5.91 12.44
N ILE A 4 -8.30 5.21 12.81
CA ILE A 4 -8.27 3.77 13.10
C ILE A 4 -9.37 3.08 12.30
N PHE A 5 -9.01 2.00 11.61
CA PHE A 5 -9.94 1.16 10.88
C PHE A 5 -9.40 -0.27 10.80
N ASP A 6 -10.28 -1.24 10.54
CA ASP A 6 -9.89 -2.64 10.39
C ASP A 6 -9.87 -3.04 8.91
N ASN A 7 -8.89 -3.85 8.53
CA ASN A 7 -8.87 -4.47 7.20
C ASN A 7 -9.82 -5.69 7.14
N ARG A 8 -9.92 -6.31 5.95
CA ARG A 8 -10.77 -7.49 5.75
C ARG A 8 -10.32 -8.73 6.53
N ALA A 9 -9.07 -8.77 7.00
CA ALA A 9 -8.55 -9.82 7.87
C ALA A 9 -8.81 -9.54 9.37
N GLY A 10 -9.48 -8.42 9.70
CA GLY A 10 -9.74 -8.03 11.09
C GLY A 10 -8.52 -7.43 11.80
N GLN A 11 -7.46 -7.09 11.08
CA GLN A 11 -6.31 -6.39 11.64
C GLN A 11 -6.63 -4.90 11.77
N SER A 12 -6.42 -4.36 12.95
CA SER A 12 -6.57 -2.93 13.21
C SER A 12 -5.36 -2.15 12.73
N ILE A 13 -5.62 -1.11 11.94
CA ILE A 13 -4.61 -0.21 11.38
C ILE A 13 -4.80 1.16 12.03
N THR A 14 -3.72 1.67 12.61
CA THR A 14 -3.71 2.98 13.28
C THR A 14 -2.79 3.92 12.53
N ILE A 15 -3.31 5.09 12.16
CA ILE A 15 -2.54 6.16 11.52
C ILE A 15 -2.63 7.40 12.40
N LEU A 16 -1.48 7.95 12.77
CA LEU A 16 -1.41 9.15 13.59
C LEU A 16 -1.95 10.37 12.81
N ASP A 17 -2.46 11.34 13.56
CA ASP A 17 -2.86 12.64 13.00
C ASP A 17 -1.62 13.36 12.46
N GLY A 18 -1.72 13.92 11.26
CA GLY A 18 -0.59 14.47 10.51
C GLY A 18 0.46 13.44 10.11
N GLY A 19 0.19 12.14 10.27
CA GLY A 19 1.12 11.06 10.00
C GLY A 19 0.92 10.36 8.66
N LEU A 20 1.92 9.56 8.28
CA LEU A 20 1.89 8.66 7.15
C LEU A 20 2.21 7.26 7.67
N ASN A 21 1.31 6.30 7.47
CA ASN A 21 1.59 4.90 7.79
C ASN A 21 2.21 4.24 6.55
N GLN A 22 3.38 3.62 6.73
CA GLN A 22 4.15 3.00 5.65
C GLN A 22 4.30 1.50 5.89
N ASP A 23 3.39 0.85 6.62
CA ASP A 23 3.52 -0.58 6.97
C ASP A 23 3.13 -1.51 5.81
N PHE A 24 2.62 -0.95 4.72
CA PHE A 24 2.09 -1.65 3.56
C PHE A 24 2.83 -1.27 2.27
N SER A 25 2.53 -1.97 1.18
CA SER A 25 3.04 -1.65 -0.16
C SER A 25 2.56 -0.32 -0.73
N ILE A 26 1.60 0.34 -0.06
CA ILE A 26 1.18 1.71 -0.33
C ILE A 26 1.21 2.50 0.97
N ASP A 27 1.47 3.81 0.87
CA ASP A 27 1.41 4.69 2.01
C ASP A 27 -0.06 5.04 2.35
N LEU A 28 -0.42 4.90 3.61
CA LEU A 28 -1.75 5.25 4.11
C LEU A 28 -1.70 6.61 4.82
N VAL A 29 -2.53 7.52 4.37
CA VAL A 29 -2.50 8.92 4.79
C VAL A 29 -3.34 9.15 6.03
N GLY A 30 -2.75 9.77 7.05
CA GLY A 30 -3.44 10.20 8.26
C GLY A 30 -4.26 11.48 8.05
N ARG A 31 -5.19 11.74 8.97
CA ARG A 31 -5.93 13.02 8.99
C ARG A 31 -4.94 14.19 9.01
N ASN A 32 -5.26 15.29 8.34
CA ASN A 32 -4.44 16.52 8.31
C ASN A 32 -3.00 16.36 7.80
N TYR A 33 -2.64 15.25 7.15
CA TYR A 33 -1.32 15.11 6.53
C TYR A 33 -1.18 16.13 5.39
N THR A 34 -0.14 16.96 5.46
CA THR A 34 0.16 17.94 4.40
C THR A 34 0.80 17.23 3.22
N ASN A 35 0.58 17.73 2.00
CA ASN A 35 1.08 17.11 0.76
C ASN A 35 0.59 15.66 0.53
N TYR A 36 -0.61 15.32 1.02
CA TYR A 36 -1.20 13.99 0.81
C TYR A 36 -1.42 13.59 -0.65
N GLY A 37 -1.43 14.56 -1.58
CA GLY A 37 -1.70 14.30 -2.99
C GLY A 37 -0.69 13.36 -3.64
N GLU A 38 0.59 13.49 -3.28
CA GLU A 38 1.66 12.65 -3.81
C GLU A 38 1.55 11.17 -3.40
N PRO A 39 1.49 10.80 -2.09
CA PRO A 39 1.36 9.40 -1.69
C PRO A 39 0.07 8.75 -2.22
N VAL A 40 -1.02 9.52 -2.32
CA VAL A 40 -2.28 9.03 -2.91
C VAL A 40 -2.13 8.76 -4.41
N ALA A 41 -1.52 9.67 -5.16
CA ALA A 41 -1.29 9.48 -6.60
C ALA A 41 -0.38 8.28 -6.88
N ASN A 42 0.71 8.13 -6.11
CA ASN A 42 1.61 6.98 -6.22
C ASN A 42 0.86 5.67 -5.95
N ALA A 43 0.06 5.60 -4.88
CA ALA A 43 -0.74 4.41 -4.56
C ALA A 43 -1.70 4.03 -5.70
N PHE A 44 -2.34 4.99 -6.36
CA PHE A 44 -3.20 4.70 -7.52
C PHE A 44 -2.42 4.15 -8.72
N VAL A 45 -1.21 4.68 -8.98
CA VAL A 45 -0.35 4.18 -10.07
C VAL A 45 0.12 2.76 -9.77
N ASP A 46 0.55 2.48 -8.55
CA ASP A 46 0.98 1.16 -8.12
C ASP A 46 -0.16 0.15 -8.18
N LEU A 47 -1.37 0.52 -7.76
CA LEU A 47 -2.53 -0.35 -7.89
C LEU A 47 -2.91 -0.60 -9.35
N LEU A 48 -2.84 0.43 -10.20
CA LEU A 48 -3.17 0.33 -11.63
C LEU A 48 -2.22 -0.62 -12.37
N ASN A 49 -0.93 -0.56 -12.07
CA ASN A 49 0.08 -1.39 -12.73
C ASN A 49 0.30 -2.76 -12.03
N ASN A 50 -0.49 -3.06 -10.98
CA ASN A 50 -0.29 -4.23 -10.12
C ASN A 50 1.14 -4.27 -9.57
N PHE A 51 1.60 -3.22 -8.90
CA PHE A 51 2.93 -3.13 -8.26
C PHE A 51 4.07 -3.61 -9.17
N ALA A 52 4.06 -3.19 -10.44
CA ALA A 52 4.94 -3.70 -11.48
C ALA A 52 6.42 -3.48 -11.12
N HIS A 53 7.14 -4.56 -10.87
CA HIS A 53 8.56 -4.53 -10.51
C HIS A 53 9.25 -5.86 -10.85
N SER A 54 10.58 -5.88 -10.91
CA SER A 54 11.36 -7.11 -11.13
C SER A 54 11.45 -8.00 -9.88
N THR A 55 11.01 -7.49 -8.73
CA THR A 55 11.03 -8.15 -7.43
C THR A 55 9.69 -7.94 -6.74
N ALA A 56 9.35 -8.81 -5.78
CA ALA A 56 8.14 -8.64 -4.99
C ALA A 56 8.18 -7.33 -4.15
N PRO A 57 7.02 -6.71 -3.86
CA PRO A 57 6.94 -5.56 -2.95
C PRO A 57 7.45 -5.92 -1.54
N THR A 58 8.10 -4.97 -0.86
CA THR A 58 8.76 -5.26 0.44
C THR A 58 7.82 -5.35 1.64
N LYS A 59 6.60 -4.79 1.53
CA LYS A 59 5.60 -4.69 2.62
C LYS A 59 4.25 -5.25 2.16
N GLN A 60 4.37 -6.40 1.52
CA GLN A 60 3.27 -7.10 0.89
C GLN A 60 2.33 -7.72 1.91
N THR A 61 1.04 -7.62 1.62
CA THR A 61 -0.02 -8.31 2.38
C THR A 61 -0.37 -9.62 1.70
N ASN A 62 -0.76 -10.63 2.47
CA ASN A 62 -1.24 -11.90 1.91
C ASN A 62 -2.37 -11.65 0.89
N GLY A 63 -2.26 -12.30 -0.27
CA GLY A 63 -3.14 -12.10 -1.41
C GLY A 63 -2.78 -10.90 -2.30
N GLN A 64 -1.73 -10.13 -2.01
CA GLN A 64 -1.30 -9.04 -2.88
C GLN A 64 -0.73 -9.58 -4.19
N CYS A 65 -1.26 -9.07 -5.30
CA CYS A 65 -0.75 -9.38 -6.64
C CYS A 65 0.37 -8.40 -7.03
N TRP A 66 1.37 -8.88 -7.77
CA TRP A 66 2.31 -8.00 -8.46
C TRP A 66 2.66 -8.50 -9.86
N TYR A 67 2.90 -7.59 -10.80
CA TYR A 67 3.39 -7.92 -12.14
C TYR A 67 4.92 -8.00 -12.13
N ASP A 68 5.45 -9.22 -12.30
CA ASP A 68 6.90 -9.44 -12.44
C ASP A 68 7.34 -8.98 -13.84
N SER A 69 8.02 -7.85 -13.89
CA SER A 69 8.46 -7.24 -15.15
C SER A 69 9.61 -8.00 -15.82
N THR A 70 10.30 -8.90 -15.11
CA THR A 70 11.33 -9.77 -15.68
C THR A 70 10.72 -11.03 -16.30
N ALA A 71 9.88 -11.73 -15.54
CA ALA A 71 9.23 -12.96 -16.00
C ALA A 71 7.98 -12.72 -16.87
N LYS A 72 7.47 -11.49 -16.89
CA LYS A 72 6.25 -11.07 -17.64
C LYS A 72 4.99 -11.83 -17.21
N VAL A 73 4.86 -12.12 -15.92
CA VAL A 73 3.72 -12.84 -15.34
C VAL A 73 3.16 -12.10 -14.13
N LEU A 74 1.86 -12.27 -13.88
CA LEU A 74 1.24 -11.85 -12.62
C LEU A 74 1.57 -12.90 -11.54
N ARG A 75 2.05 -12.44 -10.39
CA ARG A 75 2.35 -13.27 -9.22
C ARG A 75 1.48 -12.83 -8.04
N VAL A 76 1.33 -13.72 -7.06
CA VAL A 76 0.55 -13.49 -5.84
C VAL A 76 1.41 -13.86 -4.64
N TYR A 77 1.39 -13.03 -3.61
CA TYR A 77 2.05 -13.27 -2.33
C TYR A 77 1.12 -14.00 -1.37
N ASP A 78 1.63 -14.98 -0.62
CA ASP A 78 0.93 -15.75 0.42
C ASP A 78 1.74 -15.73 1.72
#